data_AF-I4W4X3-F1
#
_entry.id   AF-I4W4X3-F1
#
_cell.length_a   1.000
_cell.length_b   1.000
_cell.length_c   1.000
_cell.angle_alpha   90.00
_cell.angle_beta   90.00
_cell.angle_gamma   90.00
#
_symmetry.space_group_name_H-M   'P 1'
#
loop_
_entity.id
_entity.type
_entity.pdbx_description
1 polymer ?
#
loop_
_entity_poly.entity_id
_entity_poly.type
_entity_poly.pdbx_seq_one_letter_code
_entity_poly.pdbx_strand_id
1 'polypeptide(L)'
;MLVAAYHVDPSDQLIAPVGAESYSTVFSLIPAALAVLRVAAEIEPDPADVMHWYRQTRIAELGYLTAAELVSLGRTETVIAFLSSIRDGQRG
;
A
#
# COMPACT_ATOMS: atom_id res chain seq x y z
N MET A 1 -23.59 -6.61 17.76
CA MET A 1 -22.79 -7.80 17.43
C MET A 1 -23.02 -8.08 15.96
N LEU A 2 -22.08 -7.69 15.09
CA LEU A 2 -22.20 -7.86 13.64
C LEU A 2 -20.90 -8.46 13.11
N VAL A 3 -20.99 -9.73 12.71
CA VAL A 3 -20.02 -10.43 11.86
C VAL A 3 -20.71 -10.63 10.53
N ALA A 4 -20.15 -10.12 9.44
CA ALA A 4 -20.40 -10.60 8.09
C ALA A 4 -19.34 -10.09 7.11
N ALA A 5 -18.45 -11.01 6.74
CA ALA A 5 -17.85 -11.20 5.42
C ALA A 5 -17.19 -10.01 4.71
N TYR A 6 -15.87 -9.92 4.89
CA TYR A 6 -14.97 -9.49 3.82
C TYR A 6 -15.10 -10.50 2.67
N HIS A 7 -15.99 -10.24 1.72
CA HIS A 7 -16.04 -10.97 0.45
C HIS A 7 -14.91 -10.42 -0.43
N VAL A 8 -13.82 -11.16 -0.55
CA VAL A 8 -12.77 -10.92 -1.54
C VAL A 8 -13.39 -11.17 -2.91
N ASP A 9 -13.41 -10.13 -3.76
CA ASP A 9 -13.75 -10.26 -5.17
C ASP A 9 -12.49 -10.69 -5.95
N PRO A 10 -12.54 -11.72 -6.80
CA PRO A 10 -11.36 -12.32 -7.44
C PRO A 10 -10.87 -11.59 -8.71
N SER A 11 -11.43 -10.44 -9.09
CA SER A 11 -11.14 -9.78 -10.38
C SER A 11 -10.31 -8.48 -10.27
N ASP A 12 -9.37 -8.40 -9.32
CA ASP A 12 -8.51 -7.22 -9.04
C ASP A 12 -7.52 -6.94 -10.20
N GLN A 13 -8.03 -6.46 -11.34
CA GLN A 13 -7.24 -6.09 -12.52
C GLN A 13 -6.89 -4.59 -12.51
N LEU A 14 -5.57 -4.36 -12.49
CA LEU A 14 -4.82 -3.12 -12.69
C LEU A 14 -5.47 -2.10 -13.66
N ILE A 15 -5.67 -0.86 -13.20
CA ILE A 15 -5.75 0.31 -14.09
C ILE A 15 -4.95 1.49 -13.51
N ALA A 16 -4.16 2.12 -14.39
CA ALA A 16 -3.16 3.17 -14.19
C ALA A 16 -3.78 4.58 -13.93
N PRO A 17 -2.97 5.66 -13.77
CA PRO A 17 -3.24 6.73 -12.80
C PRO A 17 -4.29 7.76 -13.27
N VAL A 18 -5.05 8.30 -12.32
CA VAL A 18 -5.73 9.58 -12.48
C VAL A 18 -5.33 10.51 -11.32
N GLY A 19 -4.52 11.52 -11.64
CA GLY A 19 -4.30 12.75 -10.87
C GLY A 19 -3.96 12.62 -9.37
N ALA A 20 -2.66 12.71 -9.06
CA ALA A 20 -1.97 13.22 -7.85
C ALA A 20 -2.45 12.88 -6.42
N GLU A 21 -3.67 12.40 -6.20
CA GLU A 21 -4.29 12.30 -4.88
C GLU A 21 -5.39 11.24 -4.80
N SER A 22 -5.57 10.42 -5.84
CA SER A 22 -6.67 9.45 -5.90
C SER A 22 -6.37 8.24 -6.78
N TYR A 23 -6.31 7.05 -6.18
CA TYR A 23 -6.25 5.78 -6.91
C TYR A 23 -7.67 5.25 -7.09
N SER A 24 -8.07 5.03 -8.34
CA SER A 24 -9.36 4.46 -8.69
C SER A 24 -9.30 2.94 -8.69
N THR A 25 -9.96 2.30 -7.73
CA THR A 25 -10.58 0.98 -7.95
C THR A 25 -12.01 1.18 -8.43
N VAL A 26 -12.56 0.24 -9.21
CA VAL A 26 -13.90 0.33 -9.85
C VAL A 26 -15.03 0.61 -8.84
N PHE A 27 -14.81 0.39 -7.54
CA PHE A 27 -15.71 0.84 -6.49
C PHE A 27 -14.94 1.61 -5.40
N SER A 28 -15.05 2.95 -5.45
CA SER A 28 -14.61 3.91 -4.44
C SER A 28 -13.10 4.23 -4.40
N LEU A 29 -12.80 5.53 -4.22
CA LEU A 29 -11.47 6.06 -3.90
C LEU A 29 -11.03 5.48 -2.55
N ILE A 30 -10.18 4.46 -2.57
CA ILE A 30 -9.59 3.97 -1.33
C ILE A 30 -8.55 5.00 -0.84
N PRO A 31 -8.46 5.27 0.47
CA PRO A 31 -7.43 6.14 1.00
C PRO A 31 -6.04 5.64 0.60
N ALA A 32 -5.13 6.54 0.21
CA ALA A 32 -3.77 6.19 -0.20
C ALA A 32 -3.03 5.31 0.83
N ALA A 33 -3.25 5.57 2.11
CA ALA A 33 -2.73 4.74 3.20
C ALA A 33 -3.22 3.29 3.13
N LEU A 34 -4.50 3.07 2.81
CA LEU A 34 -5.08 1.73 2.69
C LEU A 34 -4.51 0.98 1.47
N ALA A 35 -4.28 1.68 0.36
CA ALA A 35 -3.63 1.09 -0.81
C ALA A 35 -2.23 0.56 -0.47
N VAL A 36 -1.41 1.36 0.24
CA VAL A 36 -0.07 0.94 0.68
C VAL A 36 -0.13 -0.24 1.63
N LEU A 37 -1.03 -0.22 2.62
CA LEU A 37 -1.17 -1.31 3.59
C LEU A 37 -1.60 -2.63 2.92
N ARG A 38 -2.45 -2.58 1.89
CA ARG A 38 -2.84 -3.77 1.12
C ARG A 38 -1.65 -4.40 0.40
N VAL A 39 -0.87 -3.58 -0.31
CA VAL A 39 0.31 -4.08 -1.03
C VAL A 39 1.38 -4.59 -0.06
N ALA A 40 1.56 -3.92 1.09
CA ALA A 40 2.48 -4.39 2.12
C ALA A 40 2.03 -5.73 2.73
N ALA A 41 0.72 -5.93 2.90
CA ALA A 41 0.15 -7.18 3.40
C ALA A 41 0.33 -8.40 2.47
N GLU A 42 0.60 -8.16 1.17
CA GLU A 42 0.98 -9.22 0.24
C GLU A 42 2.41 -9.74 0.47
N ILE A 43 3.26 -8.94 1.12
CA ILE A 43 4.66 -9.27 1.42
C ILE A 43 4.77 -9.84 2.84
N GLU A 44 4.15 -9.17 3.81
CA GLU A 44 4.10 -9.58 5.22
C GLU A 44 2.62 -9.68 5.65
N PRO A 45 2.08 -10.88 5.89
CA PRO A 45 0.66 -11.04 6.22
C PRO A 45 0.28 -10.62 7.65
N ASP A 46 1.21 -10.47 8.60
CA ASP A 46 0.88 -10.03 9.96
C ASP A 46 0.48 -8.55 9.99
N PRO A 47 -0.79 -8.21 10.32
CA PRO A 47 -1.25 -6.82 10.35
C PRO A 47 -0.51 -5.96 11.38
N ALA A 48 0.02 -6.54 12.47
CA ALA A 48 0.79 -5.79 13.46
C ALA A 48 2.12 -5.32 12.87
N ASP A 49 2.81 -6.21 12.15
CA ASP A 49 4.10 -5.93 11.53
C ASP A 49 3.97 -5.00 10.33
N VAL A 50 2.93 -5.17 9.50
CA VAL A 50 2.61 -4.22 8.41
C VAL A 50 2.36 -2.81 8.96
N MET A 51 1.59 -2.70 10.04
CA MET A 51 1.28 -1.40 10.65
C MET A 51 2.51 -0.79 11.33
N HIS A 52 3.34 -1.61 11.98
CA HIS A 52 4.61 -1.19 12.55
C HIS A 52 5.53 -0.63 11.46
N TRP A 53 5.70 -1.38 10.37
CA TRP A 53 6.49 -0.95 9.21
C TRP A 53 5.98 0.37 8.64
N TYR A 54 4.67 0.46 8.39
CA TYR A 54 4.05 1.63 7.77
C TYR A 54 4.31 2.93 8.57
N ARG A 55 4.31 2.83 9.91
CA ARG A 55 4.41 3.99 10.81
C ARG A 55 5.81 4.26 11.35
N GLN A 56 6.65 3.24 11.48
CA GLN A 56 7.87 3.32 12.30
C GLN A 56 9.13 2.98 11.52
N THR A 57 9.03 2.19 10.45
CA THR A 57 10.20 1.81 9.66
C THR A 57 10.54 2.88 8.64
N ARG A 58 11.77 3.40 8.72
CA ARG A 58 12.29 4.36 7.75
C ARG A 58 12.84 3.64 6.54
N ILE A 59 12.39 4.06 5.36
CA ILE A 59 12.79 3.47 4.08
C ILE A 59 13.98 4.25 3.55
N ALA A 60 15.19 3.69 3.68
CA ALA A 60 16.43 4.37 3.32
C ALA A 60 16.47 4.81 1.85
N GLU A 61 15.99 3.96 0.94
CA GLU A 61 15.96 4.24 -0.50
C GLU A 61 14.97 5.35 -0.89
N LEU A 62 14.00 5.65 -0.02
CA LEU A 62 12.97 6.67 -0.26
C LEU A 62 13.22 7.97 0.52
N GLY A 63 14.47 8.17 0.96
CA GLY A 63 14.89 9.39 1.67
C GLY A 63 14.80 9.27 3.19
N TYR A 64 14.86 8.05 3.73
CA TYR A 64 14.83 7.79 5.17
C TYR A 64 13.52 8.25 5.86
N LEU A 65 12.42 8.21 5.11
CA LEU A 65 11.06 8.51 5.57
C LEU A 65 10.27 7.23 5.79
N THR A 66 9.27 7.30 6.65
CA THR A 66 8.27 6.24 6.83
C THR A 66 7.27 6.21 5.67
N ALA A 67 6.60 5.07 5.47
CA ALA A 67 5.55 4.98 4.46
C ALA A 67 4.39 5.95 4.75
N ALA A 68 4.05 6.17 6.03
CA ALA A 68 3.05 7.14 6.45
C ALA A 68 3.41 8.59 6.07
N GLU A 69 4.68 8.99 6.28
CA GLU A 69 5.17 10.31 5.87
C GLU A 69 5.16 10.45 4.34
N LEU A 70 5.58 9.43 3.61
CA LEU A 70 5.58 9.43 2.15
C LEU A 70 4.17 9.56 1.57
N VAL A 71 3.18 8.86 2.15
CA VAL A 71 1.77 8.99 1.78
C VAL A 71 1.26 10.40 2.07
N SER A 72 1.61 10.97 3.22
CA SER A 72 1.21 12.35 3.58
C SER A 72 1.82 13.41 2.65
N LEU A 73 2.96 13.11 2.03
CA LEU A 73 3.62 13.94 1.01
C LEU A 73 3.11 13.68 -0.41
N GLY A 74 2.07 12.85 -0.60
CA GLY A 74 1.54 12.49 -1.92
C GLY A 74 2.42 11.53 -2.72
N ARG A 75 3.47 10.95 -2.12
CA ARG A 75 4.44 10.05 -2.78
C ARG A 75 4.02 8.58 -2.74
N THR A 76 2.72 8.32 -2.75
CA THR A 76 2.14 6.98 -2.62
C THR A 76 2.58 6.04 -3.74
N GLU A 77 2.66 6.54 -4.99
CA GLU A 77 3.11 5.74 -6.15
C GLU A 77 4.52 5.20 -5.94
N THR A 78 5.40 6.02 -5.35
CA THR A 78 6.78 5.63 -5.07
C THR A 78 6.84 4.49 -4.06
N VAL A 79 5.99 4.53 -3.02
CA VAL A 79 5.93 3.46 -2.01
C VAL A 79 5.38 2.16 -2.62
N ILE A 80 4.34 2.24 -3.46
CA ILE A 80 3.77 1.07 -4.14
C ILE A 80 4.76 0.43 -5.11
N ALA A 81 5.47 1.24 -5.90
CA ALA A 81 6.51 0.76 -6.81
C ALA A 81 7.66 0.10 -6.05
N PHE A 82 8.06 0.68 -4.92
CA PHE A 82 9.06 0.10 -4.03
C PHE A 82 8.63 -1.27 -3.49
N LEU A 83 7.42 -1.39 -2.94
CA LEU A 83 6.90 -2.67 -2.45
C LEU A 83 6.78 -3.71 -3.55
N SER A 84 6.30 -3.32 -4.74
CA SER A 84 6.25 -4.22 -5.90
C SER A 84 7.63 -4.76 -6.26
N SER A 85 8.68 -3.92 -6.20
CA SER A 85 10.05 -4.37 -6.48
C SER A 85 10.60 -5.38 -5.44
N ILE A 86 10.18 -5.26 -4.17
CA ILE A 86 10.51 -6.25 -3.13
C ILE A 86 9.77 -7.56 -3.40
N ARG A 87 8.46 -7.49 -3.64
CA ARG A 87 7.61 -8.68 -3.89
C ARG A 87 8.10 -9.49 -5.07
N ASP A 88 8.52 -8.82 -6.15
CA ASP A 88 8.95 -9.48 -7.39
C ASP A 88 10.40 -10.04 -7.28
N GLY A 89 11.00 -10.00 -6.08
CA GLY A 89 12.35 -10.52 -5.83
C GLY A 89 13.44 -9.75 -6.57
N GLN A 90 13.13 -8.55 -7.09
CA GLN A 90 14.11 -7.68 -7.73
C GLN A 90 15.06 -7.07 -6.70
N ARG A 91 14.76 -7.21 -5.39
CA ARG A 91 15.63 -6.90 -4.26
C ARG A 91 15.43 -7.90 -3.10
N GLY A 92 16.55 -8.28 -2.51
CA GLY A 92 16.72 -8.88 -1.19
C GLY A 92 17.91 -8.21 -0.53
#